data_AF-A0A8T4T0R4-F1
#
_entry.id   AF-A0A8T4T0R4-F1
#
_cell.length_a   1.000
_cell.length_b   1.000
_cell.length_c   1.000
_cell.angle_alpha   90.00
_cell.angle_beta   90.00
_cell.angle_gamma   90.00
#
_symmetry.space_group_name_H-M   'P 1'
#
loop_
_entity.id
_entity.type
_entity.pdbx_description
1 polymer ?
#
loop_
_entity_poly.entity_id
_entity_poly.type
_entity_poly.pdbx_seq_one_letter_code
_entity_poly.pdbx_strand_id
1 'polypeptide(L)'
;MISKQGTGALILIVLGFGVLLIFLTLLQHSVTYTAVGQTSASVLDEVMDERRINFYVSQALRDAVHTSLQQLTQDGLAPFFSSEDCSLYQGKPLLLSSPTCTFSQAQFEAQFLSLVKSHWEATLQATSYPSLKKLPSSTLSLAITSRHMDFSGSFASPLSYQGKHVTYTFPVTYAESFSYDLHEYGLFFTTLTNNIPCLLEYRAESATKCSLSQDFIWTIKEENQLLLITAKTQKPFFLSDYLSFSFAISLNNVETPKNYSPLFGG
;
A
#
# COMPACT_ATOMS: atom_id res chain seq x y z
N MET A 1 -88.56 -39.92 3.69
CA MET A 1 -88.06 -39.56 2.35
C MET A 1 -87.34 -38.22 2.44
N ILE A 2 -86.02 -38.24 2.64
CA ILE A 2 -85.20 -37.01 2.63
C ILE A 2 -84.85 -36.74 1.17
N SER A 3 -85.19 -35.57 0.65
CA SER A 3 -85.11 -35.29 -0.78
C SER A 3 -83.66 -35.26 -1.25
N LYS A 4 -83.38 -36.01 -2.34
CA LYS A 4 -82.08 -36.07 -3.01
C LYS A 4 -81.64 -34.73 -3.65
N GLN A 5 -82.38 -33.64 -3.46
CA GLN A 5 -82.07 -32.31 -4.00
C GLN A 5 -81.22 -31.45 -3.04
N GLY A 6 -81.23 -31.71 -1.73
CA GLY A 6 -80.47 -30.90 -0.76
C GLY A 6 -78.96 -31.14 -0.76
N THR A 7 -78.52 -32.36 -1.06
CA THR A 7 -77.09 -32.74 -1.06
C THR A 7 -76.34 -32.26 -2.30
N GLY A 8 -77.00 -32.17 -3.46
CA GLY A 8 -76.38 -31.67 -4.69
C GLY A 8 -76.04 -30.18 -4.65
N ALA A 9 -76.93 -29.36 -4.07
CA ALA A 9 -76.71 -27.93 -3.92
C ALA A 9 -75.56 -27.62 -2.93
N LEU A 10 -75.45 -28.41 -1.86
CA LEU A 10 -74.43 -28.22 -0.83
C LEU A 10 -73.03 -28.59 -1.36
N ILE A 11 -72.92 -29.63 -2.19
CA ILE A 11 -71.68 -30.01 -2.88
C ILE A 11 -71.24 -28.93 -3.88
N LEU A 12 -72.18 -28.34 -4.63
CA LEU A 12 -71.88 -27.25 -5.58
C LEU A 12 -71.42 -25.96 -4.88
N ILE A 13 -71.98 -25.62 -3.72
CA ILE A 13 -71.54 -24.46 -2.92
C ILE A 13 -70.13 -24.69 -2.37
N VAL A 14 -69.83 -25.88 -1.85
CA VAL A 14 -68.50 -26.23 -1.33
C VAL A 14 -67.45 -26.24 -2.45
N LEU A 15 -67.79 -26.77 -3.63
CA LEU A 15 -66.92 -26.71 -4.81
C LEU A 15 -66.71 -25.27 -5.31
N GLY A 16 -67.77 -24.46 -5.36
CA GLY A 16 -67.68 -23.06 -5.73
C GLY A 16 -66.80 -22.25 -4.77
N PHE A 17 -66.93 -22.51 -3.46
CA PHE A 17 -66.11 -21.86 -2.43
C PHE A 17 -64.65 -22.34 -2.48
N GLY A 18 -64.41 -23.63 -2.75
CA GLY A 18 -63.07 -24.20 -2.93
C GLY A 18 -62.37 -23.64 -4.16
N VAL A 19 -63.06 -23.52 -5.29
CA VAL A 19 -62.51 -22.88 -6.49
C VAL A 19 -62.26 -21.40 -6.27
N LEU A 20 -63.16 -20.67 -5.58
CA LEU A 20 -62.96 -19.27 -5.22
C LEU A 20 -61.74 -19.08 -4.30
N LEU A 21 -61.54 -19.96 -3.31
CA LEU A 21 -60.36 -19.96 -2.41
C LEU A 21 -59.06 -20.27 -3.14
N ILE A 22 -59.08 -21.20 -4.10
CA ILE A 22 -57.93 -21.50 -4.96
C ILE A 22 -57.64 -20.31 -5.88
N PHE A 23 -58.67 -19.68 -6.44
CA PHE A 23 -58.51 -18.48 -7.27
C PHE A 23 -57.96 -17.30 -6.45
N LEU A 24 -58.43 -17.10 -5.21
CA LEU A 24 -57.94 -16.08 -4.28
C LEU A 24 -56.49 -16.33 -3.84
N THR A 25 -56.09 -17.58 -3.61
CA THR A 25 -54.69 -17.93 -3.26
C THR A 25 -53.75 -17.89 -4.47
N LEU A 26 -54.25 -18.15 -5.68
CA LEU A 26 -53.51 -17.96 -6.94
C LEU A 26 -53.38 -16.47 -7.30
N LEU A 27 -54.39 -15.64 -7.02
CA LEU A 27 -54.31 -14.17 -7.16
C LEU A 27 -53.32 -13.52 -6.19
N GLN A 28 -53.02 -14.16 -5.05
CA GLN A 28 -51.97 -13.71 -4.13
C GLN A 28 -50.54 -13.91 -4.66
N HIS A 29 -50.33 -14.55 -5.82
CA HIS A 29 -49.01 -14.85 -6.36
C HIS A 29 -48.45 -13.85 -7.39
N SER A 30 -49.06 -12.68 -7.61
CA SER A 30 -48.40 -11.67 -8.44
C SER A 30 -48.84 -10.23 -8.16
N VAL A 31 -48.94 -9.86 -6.89
CA VAL A 31 -48.65 -8.47 -6.51
C VAL A 31 -47.37 -8.52 -5.71
N THR A 32 -46.23 -8.43 -6.41
CA THR A 32 -45.01 -7.92 -5.80
C THR A 32 -45.30 -6.49 -5.37
N TYR A 33 -45.86 -6.34 -4.17
CA TYR A 33 -45.75 -5.11 -3.42
C TYR A 33 -44.25 -4.95 -3.15
N THR A 34 -43.53 -4.27 -4.04
CA THR A 34 -42.29 -3.63 -3.63
C THR A 34 -42.69 -2.72 -2.49
N ALA A 35 -42.38 -3.12 -1.25
CA ALA A 35 -42.78 -2.37 -0.07
C ALA A 35 -42.37 -0.90 -0.28
N VAL A 36 -43.28 0.03 -0.03
CA VAL A 36 -43.00 1.47 -0.20
C VAL A 36 -41.72 1.79 0.58
N GLY A 37 -40.65 2.15 -0.14
CA GLY A 37 -39.32 2.37 0.43
C GLY A 37 -38.25 1.32 0.12
N GLN A 38 -38.55 0.17 -0.49
CA GLN A 38 -37.52 -0.79 -0.93
C GLN A 38 -36.59 -0.20 -1.99
N THR A 39 -37.13 0.49 -2.99
CA THR A 39 -36.32 1.18 -3.99
C THR A 39 -35.51 2.33 -3.36
N SER A 40 -36.08 3.05 -2.39
CA SER A 40 -35.36 4.11 -1.68
C SER A 40 -34.27 3.56 -0.77
N ALA A 41 -34.49 2.41 -0.13
CA ALA A 41 -33.50 1.72 0.69
C ALA A 41 -32.40 1.09 -0.16
N SER A 42 -32.74 0.51 -1.32
CA SER A 42 -31.73 0.01 -2.27
C SER A 42 -30.92 1.15 -2.88
N VAL A 43 -31.54 2.28 -3.19
CA VAL A 43 -30.82 3.49 -3.62
C VAL A 43 -29.93 4.01 -2.49
N LEU A 44 -30.40 4.02 -1.24
CA LEU A 44 -29.57 4.45 -0.10
C LEU A 44 -28.38 3.50 0.14
N ASP A 45 -28.56 2.18 0.03
CA ASP A 45 -27.46 1.22 0.13
C ASP A 45 -26.48 1.36 -1.06
N GLU A 46 -27.00 1.57 -2.28
CA GLU A 46 -26.20 1.88 -3.48
C GLU A 46 -25.43 3.22 -3.32
N VAL A 47 -25.96 4.21 -2.59
CA VAL A 47 -25.26 5.49 -2.32
C VAL A 47 -24.24 5.36 -1.18
N MET A 48 -24.47 4.46 -0.21
CA MET A 48 -23.52 4.16 0.86
C MET A 48 -22.25 3.47 0.36
N ASP A 49 -22.24 2.97 -0.88
CA ASP A 49 -21.06 2.39 -1.51
C ASP A 49 -19.91 3.38 -1.68
N GLU A 50 -20.15 4.70 -1.77
CA GLU A 50 -19.07 5.70 -1.77
C GLU A 50 -18.20 5.62 -0.51
N ARG A 51 -18.83 5.59 0.67
CA ARG A 51 -18.12 5.48 1.96
C ARG A 51 -17.39 4.15 2.06
N ARG A 52 -17.98 3.08 1.54
CA ARG A 52 -17.33 1.77 1.47
C ARG A 52 -16.09 1.84 0.58
N ILE A 53 -16.19 2.44 -0.60
CA ILE A 53 -15.05 2.58 -1.54
C ILE A 53 -13.92 3.41 -0.92
N ASN A 54 -14.22 4.53 -0.26
CA ASN A 54 -13.19 5.31 0.44
C ASN A 54 -12.53 4.50 1.57
N PHE A 55 -13.33 3.80 2.40
CA PHE A 55 -12.80 2.91 3.44
C PHE A 55 -11.88 1.83 2.86
N TYR A 56 -12.30 1.21 1.77
CA TYR A 56 -11.56 0.16 1.07
C TYR A 56 -10.25 0.64 0.45
N VAL A 57 -10.27 1.84 -0.14
CA VAL A 57 -9.06 2.47 -0.69
C VAL A 57 -8.06 2.80 0.42
N SER A 58 -8.56 3.35 1.54
CA SER A 58 -7.78 3.57 2.76
C SER A 58 -7.20 2.29 3.33
N GLN A 59 -8.00 1.22 3.40
CA GLN A 59 -7.53 -0.07 3.91
C GLN A 59 -6.45 -0.65 2.99
N ALA A 60 -6.67 -0.63 1.68
CA ALA A 60 -5.67 -1.10 0.71
C ALA A 60 -4.34 -0.35 0.86
N LEU A 61 -4.38 0.96 1.16
CA LEU A 61 -3.18 1.75 1.43
C LEU A 61 -2.49 1.32 2.73
N ARG A 62 -3.25 1.03 3.80
CA ARG A 62 -2.70 0.50 5.05
C ARG A 62 -2.01 -0.84 4.86
N ASP A 63 -2.63 -1.75 4.12
CA ASP A 63 -2.05 -3.05 3.80
C ASP A 63 -0.80 -2.92 2.93
N ALA A 64 -0.81 -2.01 1.97
CA ALA A 64 0.35 -1.71 1.13
C ALA A 64 1.53 -1.17 1.96
N VAL A 65 1.29 -0.21 2.85
CA VAL A 65 2.34 0.34 3.74
C VAL A 65 2.90 -0.77 4.65
N HIS A 66 2.03 -1.58 5.25
CA HIS A 66 2.46 -2.69 6.09
C HIS A 66 3.31 -3.71 5.32
N THR A 67 2.88 -4.08 4.11
CA THR A 67 3.60 -5.01 3.24
C THR A 67 4.96 -4.44 2.83
N SER A 68 5.02 -3.16 2.47
CA SER A 68 6.28 -2.48 2.12
C SER A 68 7.25 -2.39 3.29
N LEU A 69 6.78 -2.14 4.52
CA LEU A 69 7.61 -2.13 5.73
C LEU A 69 8.15 -3.54 6.03
N GLN A 70 7.31 -4.56 5.90
CA GLN A 70 7.73 -5.95 6.08
C GLN A 70 8.78 -6.36 5.04
N GLN A 71 8.58 -6.00 3.78
CA GLN A 71 9.56 -6.27 2.73
C GLN A 71 10.89 -5.54 3.00
N LEU A 72 10.83 -4.28 3.45
CA LEU A 72 12.01 -3.52 3.85
C LEU A 72 12.79 -4.22 4.98
N THR A 73 12.10 -4.83 5.95
CA THR A 73 12.79 -5.61 7.00
C THR A 73 13.39 -6.93 6.51
N GLN A 74 12.78 -7.58 5.52
CA GLN A 74 13.21 -8.89 5.01
C GLN A 74 14.36 -8.78 4.00
N ASP A 75 14.21 -7.88 3.03
CA ASP A 75 15.12 -7.77 1.89
C ASP A 75 16.17 -6.67 2.10
N GLY A 76 16.01 -5.84 3.13
CA GLY A 76 16.84 -4.66 3.35
C GLY A 76 16.68 -3.67 2.18
N LEU A 77 17.79 -3.07 1.74
CA LEU A 77 17.77 -2.09 0.65
C LEU A 77 17.92 -2.68 -0.75
N ALA A 78 18.25 -3.97 -0.87
CA ALA A 78 18.59 -4.56 -2.15
C ALA A 78 17.49 -4.38 -3.23
N PRO A 79 16.18 -4.53 -2.92
CA PRO A 79 15.12 -4.31 -3.92
C PRO A 79 14.90 -2.84 -4.29
N PHE A 80 15.35 -1.92 -3.44
CA PHE A 80 15.14 -0.49 -3.64
C PHE A 80 16.14 0.08 -4.65
N PHE A 81 17.34 -0.50 -4.75
CA PHE A 81 18.30 -0.15 -5.79
C PHE A 81 17.96 -0.89 -7.09
N SER A 82 17.45 -0.15 -8.08
CA SER A 82 17.27 -0.68 -9.43
C SER A 82 18.63 -1.16 -9.97
N SER A 83 18.64 -2.27 -10.70
CA SER A 83 19.86 -2.80 -11.34
C SER A 83 20.46 -1.84 -12.37
N GLU A 84 19.69 -0.84 -12.81
CA GLU A 84 20.13 0.18 -13.77
C GLU A 84 20.96 1.27 -13.10
N ASP A 85 20.66 1.62 -11.84
CA ASP A 85 21.36 2.69 -11.14
C ASP A 85 22.60 2.19 -10.39
N CYS A 86 22.51 1.04 -9.71
CA CYS A 86 23.59 0.46 -8.92
C CYS A 86 23.85 -1.00 -9.32
N SER A 87 25.12 -1.33 -9.57
CA SER A 87 25.52 -2.74 -9.73
C SER A 87 25.37 -3.50 -8.42
N LEU A 88 25.18 -4.82 -8.47
CA LEU A 88 25.10 -5.68 -7.28
C LEU A 88 26.40 -6.49 -7.09
N TYR A 89 26.91 -6.51 -5.87
CA TYR A 89 27.97 -7.42 -5.42
C TYR A 89 27.40 -8.40 -4.38
N GLN A 90 27.35 -9.69 -4.71
CA GLN A 90 26.76 -10.73 -3.84
C GLN A 90 25.33 -10.38 -3.35
N GLY A 91 24.50 -9.80 -4.22
CA GLY A 91 23.14 -9.37 -3.87
C GLY A 91 23.07 -8.08 -3.04
N LYS A 92 24.19 -7.41 -2.77
CA LYS A 92 24.24 -6.11 -2.08
C LYS A 92 24.51 -4.99 -3.10
N PRO A 93 23.90 -3.80 -2.96
CA PRO A 93 24.23 -2.64 -3.77
C PRO A 93 25.72 -2.29 -3.67
N LEU A 94 26.39 -2.13 -4.82
CA LEU A 94 27.74 -1.60 -4.92
C LEU A 94 27.67 -0.09 -5.10
N LEU A 95 27.83 0.65 -4.00
CA LEU A 95 27.79 2.10 -4.00
C LEU A 95 28.96 2.69 -4.78
N LEU A 96 28.71 3.85 -5.41
CA LEU A 96 29.69 4.58 -6.22
C LEU A 96 30.20 3.79 -7.44
N SER A 97 29.50 2.72 -7.85
CA SER A 97 29.80 2.01 -9.10
C SER A 97 29.55 2.90 -10.34
N SER A 98 28.67 3.89 -10.20
CA SER A 98 28.31 4.89 -11.21
C SER A 98 28.03 6.24 -10.55
N PRO A 99 28.05 7.36 -11.31
CA PRO A 99 27.68 8.68 -10.78
C PRO A 99 26.20 8.79 -10.34
N THR A 100 25.33 7.91 -10.84
CA THR A 100 23.90 7.86 -10.51
C THR A 100 23.60 6.96 -9.32
N CYS A 101 24.52 6.06 -8.95
CA CYS A 101 24.44 5.23 -7.75
C CYS A 101 24.81 6.05 -6.50
N THR A 102 23.91 6.97 -6.13
CA THR A 102 24.03 7.78 -4.92
C THR A 102 23.12 7.27 -3.80
N PHE A 103 23.38 7.76 -2.60
CA PHE A 103 22.73 7.34 -1.37
C PHE A 103 22.22 8.59 -0.67
N SER A 104 20.91 8.83 -0.70
CA SER A 104 20.33 10.01 -0.06
C SER A 104 18.97 9.68 0.54
N GLN A 105 18.59 10.44 1.55
CA GLN A 105 17.26 10.37 2.14
C GLN A 105 16.18 10.53 1.06
N ALA A 106 16.32 11.50 0.16
CA ALA A 106 15.34 11.75 -0.91
C ALA A 106 15.16 10.55 -1.85
N GLN A 107 16.24 9.84 -2.19
CA GLN A 107 16.16 8.62 -3.01
C GLN A 107 15.46 7.48 -2.28
N PHE A 108 15.80 7.26 -1.02
CA PHE A 108 15.12 6.26 -0.19
C PHE A 108 13.62 6.55 -0.10
N GLU A 109 13.23 7.80 0.19
CA GLU A 109 11.84 8.22 0.28
C GLU A 109 11.08 8.01 -1.04
N ALA A 110 11.70 8.36 -2.17
CA ALA A 110 11.10 8.17 -3.49
C ALA A 110 10.91 6.68 -3.83
N GLN A 111 11.90 5.84 -3.53
CA GLN A 111 11.83 4.40 -3.78
C GLN A 111 10.82 3.72 -2.85
N PHE A 112 10.77 4.10 -1.58
CA PHE A 112 9.77 3.59 -0.64
C PHE A 112 8.35 3.99 -1.05
N LEU A 113 8.14 5.25 -1.46
CA LEU A 113 6.87 5.72 -2.01
C LEU A 113 6.47 4.92 -3.26
N SER A 114 7.42 4.65 -4.17
CA SER A 114 7.19 3.83 -5.37
C SER A 114 6.76 2.39 -5.00
N LEU A 115 7.41 1.79 -4.02
CA LEU A 115 7.08 0.45 -3.54
C LEU A 115 5.67 0.40 -2.94
N VAL A 116 5.34 1.34 -2.04
CA VAL A 116 3.99 1.45 -1.47
C VAL A 116 2.95 1.64 -2.56
N LYS A 117 3.23 2.50 -3.55
CA LYS A 117 2.32 2.71 -4.68
C LYS A 117 2.09 1.43 -5.46
N SER A 118 3.14 0.66 -5.75
CA SER A 118 3.05 -0.60 -6.47
C SER A 118 2.17 -1.62 -5.74
N HIS A 119 2.41 -1.83 -4.44
CA HIS A 119 1.58 -2.73 -3.61
C HIS A 119 0.13 -2.24 -3.53
N TRP A 120 -0.09 -0.95 -3.37
CA TRP A 120 -1.42 -0.38 -3.26
C TRP A 120 -2.22 -0.57 -4.55
N GLU A 121 -1.62 -0.29 -5.71
CA GLU A 121 -2.26 -0.51 -7.01
C GLU A 121 -2.55 -2.00 -7.26
N ALA A 122 -1.64 -2.89 -6.87
CA ALA A 122 -1.86 -4.33 -6.95
C ALA A 122 -3.05 -4.79 -6.07
N THR A 123 -3.13 -4.32 -4.83
CA THR A 123 -4.25 -4.63 -3.92
C THR A 123 -5.57 -4.12 -4.47
N LEU A 124 -5.62 -2.88 -4.96
CA LEU A 124 -6.84 -2.32 -5.55
C LEU A 124 -7.31 -3.09 -6.79
N GLN A 125 -6.39 -3.58 -7.62
CA GLN A 125 -6.72 -4.42 -8.77
C GLN A 125 -7.22 -5.81 -8.35
N ALA A 126 -6.57 -6.43 -7.36
CA ALA A 126 -6.89 -7.77 -6.89
C ALA A 126 -8.25 -7.85 -6.19
N THR A 127 -8.64 -6.81 -5.44
CA THR A 127 -9.93 -6.77 -4.74
C THR A 127 -11.12 -6.68 -5.71
N SER A 128 -10.88 -6.38 -6.99
CA SER A 128 -11.89 -6.38 -8.06
C SER A 128 -13.18 -5.71 -7.60
N TYR A 129 -13.12 -4.41 -7.24
CA TYR A 129 -14.34 -3.64 -6.99
C TYR A 129 -15.21 -3.80 -8.24
N PRO A 130 -16.38 -4.46 -8.18
CA PRO A 130 -17.08 -4.94 -9.38
C PRO A 130 -17.44 -3.85 -10.39
N SER A 131 -17.42 -2.60 -9.94
CA SER A 131 -17.67 -1.36 -10.67
C SER A 131 -16.41 -0.68 -11.23
N LEU A 132 -15.20 -1.02 -10.77
CA LEU A 132 -13.94 -0.40 -11.20
C LEU A 132 -13.22 -1.29 -12.23
N LYS A 133 -13.78 -1.36 -13.46
CA LYS A 133 -13.19 -2.14 -14.57
C LYS A 133 -11.76 -1.70 -14.94
N LYS A 134 -11.36 -0.46 -14.62
CA LYS A 134 -10.00 0.07 -14.78
C LYS A 134 -9.79 1.23 -13.82
N LEU A 135 -8.74 1.16 -13.01
CA LEU A 135 -8.37 2.27 -12.12
C LEU A 135 -7.79 3.42 -12.97
N PRO A 136 -8.23 4.67 -12.76
CA PRO A 136 -7.53 5.83 -13.27
C PRO A 136 -6.10 5.90 -12.74
N SER A 137 -5.25 6.69 -13.39
CA SER A 137 -3.95 7.02 -12.81
C SER A 137 -4.12 7.66 -11.43
N SER A 138 -3.19 7.37 -10.53
CA SER A 138 -3.21 7.81 -9.14
C SER A 138 -2.00 8.70 -8.83
N THR A 139 -2.20 9.69 -7.96
CA THR A 139 -1.12 10.50 -7.37
C THR A 139 -0.96 10.12 -5.91
N LEU A 140 0.16 9.51 -5.54
CA LEU A 140 0.47 9.21 -4.14
C LEU A 140 1.69 10.03 -3.74
N SER A 141 1.58 10.73 -2.62
CA SER A 141 2.65 11.52 -2.02
C SER A 141 2.96 11.01 -0.62
N LEU A 142 4.22 11.15 -0.22
CA LEU A 142 4.72 10.79 1.11
C LEU A 142 5.35 12.03 1.75
N ALA A 143 4.96 12.31 2.98
CA ALA A 143 5.67 13.23 3.86
C ALA A 143 6.13 12.47 5.11
N ILE A 144 7.40 12.61 5.48
CA ILE A 144 7.99 11.94 6.65
C ILE A 144 8.32 13.00 7.70
N THR A 145 7.86 12.76 8.92
CA THR A 145 8.23 13.50 10.13
C THR A 145 8.92 12.57 11.11
N SER A 146 9.44 13.10 12.22
CA SER A 146 10.10 12.30 13.27
C SER A 146 9.18 11.33 14.03
N ARG A 147 7.89 11.27 13.70
CA ARG A 147 6.91 10.39 14.38
C ARG A 147 5.93 9.72 13.45
N HIS A 148 5.71 10.29 12.27
CA HIS A 148 4.66 9.88 11.37
C HIS A 148 5.13 9.85 9.92
N MET A 149 4.58 8.90 9.17
CA MET A 149 4.53 8.94 7.72
C MET A 149 3.12 9.32 7.30
N ASP A 150 3.00 10.42 6.58
CA ASP A 150 1.72 10.91 6.06
C ASP A 150 1.67 10.63 4.57
N PHE A 151 0.72 9.79 4.18
CA PHE A 151 0.40 9.52 2.79
C PHE A 151 -0.82 10.32 2.40
N SER A 152 -0.76 10.97 1.24
CA SER A 152 -1.91 11.70 0.69
C SER A 152 -1.96 11.60 -0.82
N GLY A 153 -3.15 11.77 -1.37
CA GLY A 153 -3.32 11.71 -2.81
C GLY A 153 -4.75 11.60 -3.31
N SER A 154 -4.86 11.37 -4.61
CA SER A 154 -6.15 11.21 -5.28
C SER A 154 -6.01 10.37 -6.55
N PHE A 155 -7.16 10.07 -7.17
CA PHE A 155 -7.20 9.61 -8.56
C PHE A 155 -7.29 10.80 -9.51
N ALA A 156 -6.67 10.67 -10.69
CA ALA A 156 -6.67 11.71 -11.73
C ALA A 156 -8.06 11.99 -12.30
N SER A 157 -8.97 11.02 -12.23
CA SER A 157 -10.38 11.19 -12.58
C SER A 157 -11.29 10.60 -11.50
N PRO A 158 -12.51 11.15 -11.30
CA PRO A 158 -13.50 10.56 -10.43
C PRO A 158 -13.79 9.10 -10.77
N LEU A 159 -14.09 8.31 -9.74
CA LEU A 159 -14.59 6.97 -9.93
C LEU A 159 -16.09 7.03 -10.24
N SER A 160 -16.57 6.08 -11.03
CA SER A 160 -17.99 5.97 -11.39
C SER A 160 -18.55 4.67 -10.83
N TYR A 161 -19.69 4.77 -10.15
CA TYR A 161 -20.50 3.64 -9.77
C TYR A 161 -21.73 3.59 -10.67
N GLN A 162 -21.99 2.42 -11.24
CA GLN A 162 -23.19 2.14 -12.02
C GLN A 162 -23.94 0.99 -11.36
N GLY A 163 -24.94 1.34 -10.56
CA GLY A 163 -25.87 0.41 -9.91
C GLY A 163 -27.06 0.10 -10.81
N LYS A 164 -28.02 -0.63 -10.24
CA LYS A 164 -29.27 -0.96 -10.94
C LYS A 164 -30.20 0.25 -11.00
N HIS A 165 -30.15 1.12 -10.00
CA HIS A 165 -31.08 2.23 -9.84
C HIS A 165 -30.41 3.60 -9.91
N VAL A 166 -29.11 3.71 -9.60
CA VAL A 166 -28.35 4.95 -9.70
C VAL A 166 -27.04 4.81 -10.47
N THR A 167 -26.65 5.89 -11.13
CA THR A 167 -25.29 6.11 -11.61
C THR A 167 -24.79 7.39 -10.95
N TYR A 168 -23.61 7.34 -10.33
CA TYR A 168 -22.99 8.53 -9.77
C TYR A 168 -21.47 8.45 -9.87
N THR A 169 -20.83 9.62 -9.91
CA THR A 169 -19.38 9.78 -9.94
C THR A 169 -18.92 10.51 -8.71
N PHE A 170 -17.83 10.07 -8.11
CA PHE A 170 -17.28 10.68 -6.89
C PHE A 170 -15.75 10.75 -6.96
N PRO A 171 -15.16 11.85 -6.47
CA PRO A 171 -13.71 11.92 -6.32
C PRO A 171 -13.29 10.99 -5.17
N VAL A 172 -12.18 10.29 -5.35
CA VAL A 172 -11.56 9.53 -4.27
C VAL A 172 -10.25 10.20 -3.89
N THR A 173 -10.22 10.68 -2.66
CA THR A 173 -9.04 11.23 -2.00
C THR A 173 -8.68 10.30 -0.85
N TYR A 174 -7.39 10.09 -0.63
CA TYR A 174 -6.89 9.32 0.49
C TYR A 174 -5.89 10.16 1.26
N ALA A 175 -5.97 10.06 2.58
CA ALA A 175 -5.08 10.70 3.52
C ALA A 175 -4.95 9.76 4.71
N GLU A 176 -3.76 9.22 4.91
CA GLU A 176 -3.49 8.25 5.95
C GLU A 176 -2.19 8.60 6.67
N SER A 177 -2.22 8.54 8.00
CA SER A 177 -1.06 8.80 8.85
C SER A 177 -0.68 7.52 9.60
N PHE A 178 0.59 7.17 9.55
CA PHE A 178 1.13 5.97 10.18
C PHE A 178 2.19 6.37 11.20
N SER A 179 2.05 5.92 12.44
CA SER A 179 2.98 6.21 13.54
C SER A 179 4.24 5.34 13.48
N TYR A 180 4.98 5.43 12.37
CA TYR A 180 6.32 4.87 12.23
C TYR A 180 7.32 5.99 11.99
N ASP A 181 8.42 5.93 12.72
CA ASP A 181 9.53 6.86 12.54
C ASP A 181 10.43 6.36 11.42
N LEU A 182 10.17 6.81 10.19
CA LEU A 182 11.10 6.63 9.06
C LEU A 182 12.19 7.71 9.02
N HIS A 183 12.07 8.77 9.82
CA HIS A 183 12.96 9.92 9.76
C HIS A 183 14.39 9.56 10.18
N GLU A 184 14.52 8.83 11.29
CA GLU A 184 15.82 8.34 11.78
C GLU A 184 16.54 7.45 10.74
N TYR A 185 15.78 6.76 9.88
CA TYR A 185 16.33 5.98 8.78
C TYR A 185 16.78 6.88 7.62
N GLY A 186 16.04 7.95 7.33
CA GLY A 186 16.51 9.03 6.45
C GLY A 186 17.87 9.60 6.90
N LEU A 187 18.01 9.83 8.21
CA LEU A 187 19.27 10.30 8.81
C LEU A 187 20.41 9.29 8.67
N PHE A 188 20.12 7.98 8.69
CA PHE A 188 21.12 6.96 8.38
C PHE A 188 21.73 7.15 6.98
N PHE A 189 20.92 7.40 5.94
CA PHE A 189 21.43 7.62 4.59
C PHE A 189 22.33 8.85 4.52
N THR A 190 21.89 9.95 5.13
CA THR A 190 22.68 11.19 5.20
C THR A 190 23.99 10.99 5.96
N THR A 191 23.96 10.28 7.09
CA THR A 191 25.14 9.99 7.91
C THR A 191 26.13 9.12 7.16
N LEU A 192 25.66 8.09 6.45
CA LEU A 192 26.53 7.24 5.65
C LEU A 192 27.24 8.06 4.57
N THR A 193 26.48 8.82 3.78
CA THR A 193 27.01 9.62 2.66
C THR A 193 28.06 10.60 3.12
N ASN A 194 27.82 11.29 4.24
CA ASN A 194 28.79 12.22 4.82
C ASN A 194 30.06 11.53 5.34
N ASN A 195 29.99 10.25 5.71
CA ASN A 195 31.12 9.48 6.21
C ASN A 195 31.81 8.65 5.12
N ILE A 196 31.34 8.63 3.86
CA ILE A 196 31.98 7.89 2.76
C ILE A 196 33.48 8.20 2.65
N PRO A 197 33.95 9.46 2.65
CA PRO A 197 35.39 9.75 2.56
C PRO A 197 36.19 9.12 3.70
N CYS A 198 35.69 9.23 4.94
CA CYS A 198 36.30 8.60 6.11
C CYS A 198 36.31 7.06 6.00
N LEU A 199 35.21 6.47 5.50
CA LEU A 199 35.08 5.03 5.30
C LEU A 199 36.04 4.52 4.22
N LEU A 200 36.27 5.26 3.14
CA LEU A 200 37.26 4.90 2.10
C LEU A 200 38.71 4.94 2.61
N GLU A 201 38.99 5.80 3.58
CA GLU A 201 40.29 5.85 4.28
C GLU A 201 40.42 4.77 5.36
N TYR A 202 39.35 4.01 5.64
CA TYR A 202 39.32 2.99 6.68
C TYR A 202 40.20 1.80 6.30
N ARG A 203 41.46 1.84 6.72
CA ARG A 203 42.30 0.65 6.85
C ARG A 203 42.03 0.04 8.22
N ALA A 204 41.86 -1.28 8.28
CA ALA A 204 41.36 -2.06 9.43
C ALA A 204 42.06 -1.86 10.79
N GLU A 205 43.06 -0.97 10.91
CA GLU A 205 43.84 -0.74 12.14
C GLU A 205 44.06 0.75 12.50
N SER A 206 43.59 1.71 11.70
CA SER A 206 43.68 3.14 12.04
C SER A 206 42.29 3.72 12.31
N ALA A 207 41.87 3.64 13.56
CA ALA A 207 40.60 4.19 14.04
C ALA A 207 40.61 5.73 14.09
N THR A 208 40.66 6.40 12.95
CA THR A 208 39.92 7.66 12.80
C THR A 208 38.45 7.26 12.82
N LYS A 209 37.82 7.39 13.99
CA LYS A 209 36.43 7.02 14.23
C LYS A 209 35.53 7.85 13.32
N CYS A 210 35.12 7.30 12.17
CA CYS A 210 34.04 7.90 11.39
C CYS A 210 32.84 8.09 12.33
N SER A 211 32.21 9.26 12.27
CA SER A 211 31.12 9.63 13.17
C SER A 211 29.82 8.98 12.68
N LEU A 212 29.76 7.66 12.81
CA LEU A 212 28.59 6.85 12.47
C LEU A 212 27.55 6.94 13.60
N SER A 213 26.26 6.82 13.24
CA SER A 213 25.16 6.89 14.22
C SER A 213 25.26 5.78 15.26
N GLN A 214 24.97 6.12 16.51
CA GLN A 214 24.94 5.18 17.64
C GLN A 214 23.65 4.35 17.70
N ASP A 215 22.65 4.65 16.87
CA ASP A 215 21.38 3.90 16.82
C ASP A 215 21.50 2.58 16.04
N PHE A 216 22.65 2.38 15.39
CA PHE A 216 22.96 1.20 14.60
C PHE A 216 24.18 0.46 15.15
N ILE A 217 24.15 -0.86 14.99
CA ILE A 217 25.29 -1.75 15.13
C ILE A 217 25.95 -1.85 13.76
N TRP A 218 27.19 -1.40 13.66
CA TRP A 218 27.94 -1.35 12.40
C TRP A 218 28.92 -2.51 12.31
N THR A 219 28.94 -3.17 11.15
CA THR A 219 29.94 -4.16 10.77
C THR A 219 30.59 -3.70 9.48
N ILE A 220 31.91 -3.54 9.50
CA ILE A 220 32.71 -3.11 8.35
C ILE A 220 33.78 -4.16 8.11
N LYS A 221 33.85 -4.70 6.89
CA LYS A 221 34.81 -5.73 6.51
C LYS A 221 35.41 -5.41 5.15
N GLU A 222 36.72 -5.50 5.04
CA GLU A 222 37.41 -5.40 3.76
C GLU A 222 37.50 -6.80 3.10
N GLU A 223 37.08 -6.90 1.84
CA GLU A 223 37.20 -8.11 1.02
C GLU A 223 37.48 -7.72 -0.44
N ASN A 224 38.54 -8.28 -1.05
CA ASN A 224 38.80 -8.12 -2.49
C ASN A 224 38.75 -6.67 -3.00
N GLN A 225 39.36 -5.72 -2.28
CA GLN A 225 39.34 -4.28 -2.63
C GLN A 225 37.92 -3.65 -2.56
N LEU A 226 37.03 -4.24 -1.79
CA LEU A 226 35.71 -3.71 -1.45
C LEU A 226 35.62 -3.56 0.08
N LEU A 227 34.92 -2.52 0.52
CA LEU A 227 34.42 -2.40 1.88
C LEU A 227 32.97 -2.87 1.92
N LEU A 228 32.73 -3.97 2.61
CA LEU A 228 31.40 -4.48 2.91
C LEU A 228 30.93 -3.88 4.23
N ILE A 229 29.83 -3.15 4.18
CA ILE A 229 29.28 -2.45 5.33
C ILE A 229 27.87 -2.95 5.58
N THR A 230 27.60 -3.30 6.83
CA THR A 230 26.28 -3.65 7.31
C THR A 230 25.95 -2.79 8.53
N ALA A 231 24.80 -2.14 8.51
CA ALA A 231 24.22 -1.45 9.65
C ALA A 231 22.93 -2.14 10.07
N LYS A 232 22.78 -2.45 11.35
CA LYS A 232 21.57 -3.05 11.90
C LYS A 232 21.05 -2.20 13.03
N THR A 233 19.75 -1.91 13.03
CA THR A 233 19.09 -1.20 14.13
C THR A 233 19.35 -1.87 15.49
N GLN A 234 19.51 -1.07 16.54
CA GLN A 234 19.63 -1.58 17.92
C GLN A 234 18.28 -1.94 18.55
N LYS A 235 17.20 -1.39 18.03
CA LYS A 235 15.83 -1.62 18.52
C LYS A 235 14.97 -2.15 17.37
N PRO A 236 13.91 -2.90 17.68
CA PRO A 236 12.97 -3.32 16.65
C PRO A 236 12.39 -2.12 15.90
N PHE A 237 12.36 -2.23 14.58
CA PHE A 237 11.81 -1.23 13.67
C PHE A 237 10.32 -1.47 13.42
N PHE A 238 9.94 -2.70 13.08
CA PHE A 238 8.59 -3.04 12.65
C PHE A 238 8.24 -4.46 13.09
N LEU A 239 7.10 -4.67 13.74
CA LEU A 239 6.62 -5.98 14.21
C LEU A 239 7.65 -6.84 14.98
N SER A 240 8.52 -6.21 15.76
CA SER A 240 9.64 -6.86 16.49
C SER A 240 10.85 -7.23 15.63
N ASP A 241 10.80 -6.98 14.32
CA ASP A 241 11.92 -7.18 13.40
C ASP A 241 12.88 -5.99 13.43
N TYR A 242 14.15 -6.29 13.21
CA TYR A 242 15.21 -5.30 13.13
C TYR A 242 15.48 -4.97 11.66
N LEU A 243 15.55 -3.69 11.34
CA LEU A 243 15.99 -3.27 10.03
C LEU A 243 17.51 -3.41 9.89
N SER A 244 17.95 -3.97 8.77
CA SER A 244 19.37 -4.08 8.42
C SER A 244 19.63 -3.63 6.99
N PHE A 245 20.69 -2.85 6.84
CA PHE A 245 21.14 -2.30 5.58
C PHE A 245 22.53 -2.85 5.27
N SER A 246 22.72 -3.39 4.08
CA SER A 246 24.02 -3.94 3.64
C SER A 246 24.38 -3.43 2.26
N PHE A 247 25.61 -2.97 2.10
CA PHE A 247 26.14 -2.44 0.84
C PHE A 247 27.64 -2.69 0.73
N ALA A 248 28.17 -2.55 -0.49
CA ALA A 248 29.59 -2.61 -0.79
C ALA A 248 30.07 -1.26 -1.32
N ILE A 249 31.32 -0.88 -1.03
CA ILE A 249 31.97 0.30 -1.60
C ILE A 249 33.28 -0.14 -2.26
N SER A 250 33.53 0.30 -3.49
CA SER A 250 34.78 0.02 -4.21
C SER A 250 35.93 0.88 -3.69
N LEU A 251 37.06 0.24 -3.35
CA LEU A 251 38.30 0.94 -2.98
C LEU A 251 39.15 1.35 -4.19
N ASN A 252 38.85 0.81 -5.39
CA ASN A 252 39.66 1.05 -6.59
C ASN A 252 39.20 2.25 -7.44
N ASN A 253 37.96 2.71 -7.28
CA ASN A 253 37.38 3.81 -8.06
C ASN A 253 37.55 5.18 -7.38
N VAL A 254 38.60 5.37 -6.58
CA VAL A 254 38.93 6.69 -6.03
C VAL A 254 39.62 7.55 -7.10
N GLU A 255 38.94 7.79 -8.23
CA GLU A 255 38.78 9.19 -8.58
C GLU A 255 37.78 9.71 -7.54
N THR A 256 38.30 10.18 -6.39
CA THR A 256 37.55 11.12 -5.55
C THR A 256 36.90 12.07 -6.53
N PRO A 257 35.56 12.13 -6.64
CA PRO A 257 34.95 13.10 -7.53
C PRO A 257 35.49 14.43 -7.05
N LYS A 258 36.36 15.05 -7.84
CA LYS A 258 36.96 16.35 -7.50
C LYS A 258 35.89 17.43 -7.30
N ASN A 259 34.62 17.08 -7.56
CA ASN A 259 33.41 17.86 -7.39
C ASN A 259 32.37 17.19 -6.47
N TYR A 260 32.74 16.40 -5.46
CA TYR A 260 31.83 16.20 -4.32
C TYR A 260 31.86 17.46 -3.44
N SER A 261 31.36 18.57 -3.98
CA SER A 261 30.91 19.67 -3.13
C SER A 261 29.73 19.11 -2.33
N PRO A 262 29.74 19.17 -0.99
CA PRO A 262 28.51 18.97 -0.25
C PRO A 262 27.50 19.96 -0.83
N LEU A 263 26.37 19.46 -1.32
CA LEU A 263 25.22 20.28 -1.70
C LEU A 263 24.59 20.85 -0.43
N PHE A 264 25.37 21.65 0.30
CA PHE A 264 24.96 22.54 1.39
C PHE A 264 25.92 23.72 1.35
N GLY A 265 25.61 24.69 0.49
CA GLY A 265 26.14 26.03 0.59
C GLY A 265 25.09 26.91 1.26
N GLY A 266 25.46 27.58 2.35
CA GLY A 266 24.71 28.69 2.96
C GLY A 266 23.69 28.28 4.00
#